data_AF-A0A3C0G423-F1
#
_entry.id   AF-A0A3C0G423-F1
#
_cell.length_a   1.000
_cell.length_b   1.000
_cell.length_c   1.000
_cell.angle_alpha   90.00
_cell.angle_beta   90.00
_cell.angle_gamma   90.00
#
_symmetry.space_group_name_H-M   'P 1'
#
loop_
_entity.id
_entity.type
_entity.pdbx_description
1 polymer ?
#
loop_
_entity_poly.entity_id
_entity_poly.type
_entity_poly.pdbx_seq_one_letter_code
_entity_poly.pdbx_strand_id
1 'polypeptide(L)'
;MNQYWWIETGVPDNEKESGCIRYSLTKLRYSEVKKGVWRIFRLNLDRPDLSASDKIVLYCLCERFRVQSMSSTDALNYLAKMSGIGRKTVGRSVQKLADKEVIWIVEEGAERRRHRGLEARRFFKKHFLIVGLSYELSEG
;
A
#
# COMPACT_ATOMS: atom_id res chain seq x y z
N MET A 1 -14.21 13.53 -5.22
CA MET A 1 -12.93 12.95 -5.70
C MET A 1 -11.69 13.51 -5.01
N ASN A 2 -11.76 14.67 -4.35
CA ASN A 2 -10.60 15.40 -3.82
C ASN A 2 -9.96 14.85 -2.51
N GLN A 3 -10.25 13.60 -2.12
CA GLN A 3 -9.73 13.02 -0.86
C GLN A 3 -8.67 11.94 -1.09
N TYR A 4 -8.67 11.29 -2.26
CA TYR A 4 -7.72 10.25 -2.65
C TYR A 4 -6.82 10.76 -3.76
N TRP A 5 -5.97 11.73 -3.42
CA TRP A 5 -5.11 12.44 -4.38
C TRP A 5 -4.15 11.53 -5.15
N TRP A 6 -3.92 10.30 -4.67
CA TRP A 6 -3.12 9.28 -5.36
C TRP A 6 -3.87 8.61 -6.51
N ILE A 7 -5.16 8.88 -6.71
CA ILE A 7 -5.91 8.47 -7.89
C ILE A 7 -5.84 9.61 -8.90
N GLU A 8 -5.11 9.40 -9.99
CA GLU A 8 -4.78 10.42 -10.97
C GLU A 8 -5.54 10.19 -12.28
N THR A 9 -5.97 11.25 -12.96
CA THR A 9 -6.71 11.13 -14.23
C THR A 9 -5.86 10.61 -15.39
N GLY A 10 -4.53 10.73 -15.31
CA GLY A 10 -3.58 10.28 -16.32
C GLY A 10 -2.69 9.13 -15.84
N VAL A 11 -1.64 8.86 -16.61
CA VAL A 11 -0.56 7.93 -16.22
C VAL A 11 0.32 8.62 -15.18
N PRO A 12 0.51 8.04 -13.98
CA PRO A 12 1.39 8.62 -12.99
C PRO A 12 2.84 8.69 -13.43
N ASP A 13 3.57 9.72 -12.99
CA ASP A 13 5.02 9.80 -13.17
C ASP A 13 5.72 8.61 -12.50
N ASN A 14 6.68 8.01 -13.20
CA ASN A 14 7.40 6.80 -12.75
C ASN A 14 6.44 5.71 -12.22
N GLU A 15 5.38 5.40 -12.98
CA GLU A 15 4.25 4.58 -12.52
C GLU A 15 4.64 3.26 -11.83
N LYS A 16 5.68 2.58 -12.31
CA LYS A 16 6.18 1.33 -11.72
C LYS A 16 6.75 1.51 -10.31
N GLU A 17 7.24 2.70 -9.99
CA GLU A 17 7.84 3.08 -8.71
C GLU A 17 6.92 3.98 -7.87
N SER A 18 5.70 4.23 -8.36
CA SER A 18 4.73 5.11 -7.74
C SER A 18 3.66 4.35 -6.95
N GLY A 19 3.17 4.95 -5.87
CA GLY A 19 1.95 4.51 -5.18
C GLY A 19 0.66 5.06 -5.82
N CYS A 20 0.77 5.97 -6.80
CA CYS A 20 -0.38 6.54 -7.50
C CYS A 20 -1.01 5.54 -8.49
N ILE A 21 -2.30 5.73 -8.78
CA ILE A 21 -3.14 4.84 -9.57
C ILE A 21 -3.86 5.64 -10.66
N ARG A 22 -3.86 5.14 -11.90
CA ARG A 22 -4.70 5.68 -12.98
C ARG A 22 -6.19 5.57 -12.61
N TYR A 23 -6.95 6.64 -12.81
CA TYR A 23 -8.39 6.68 -12.53
C TYR A 23 -9.16 5.61 -13.32
N SER A 24 -8.75 5.31 -14.56
CA SER A 24 -9.35 4.25 -15.38
C SER A 24 -9.31 2.87 -14.70
N LEU A 25 -8.24 2.57 -13.96
CA LEU A 25 -8.05 1.29 -13.27
C LEU A 25 -8.97 1.14 -12.04
N THR A 26 -9.53 2.23 -11.52
CA THR A 26 -10.53 2.17 -10.43
C THR A 26 -11.86 1.57 -10.87
N LYS A 27 -12.06 1.39 -12.18
CA LYS A 27 -13.26 0.78 -12.78
C LYS A 27 -13.15 -0.74 -12.94
N LEU A 28 -11.96 -1.31 -12.70
CA LEU A 28 -11.74 -2.74 -12.75
C LEU A 28 -12.56 -3.46 -11.68
N ARG A 29 -12.90 -4.73 -11.95
CA ARG A 29 -13.59 -5.57 -10.97
C ARG A 29 -12.67 -5.89 -9.80
N TYR A 30 -13.27 -6.15 -8.65
CA TYR A 30 -12.54 -6.52 -7.43
C TYR A 30 -11.54 -7.65 -7.65
N SER A 31 -11.93 -8.70 -8.39
CA SER A 31 -11.08 -9.85 -8.69
C SER A 31 -9.84 -9.49 -9.51
N GLU A 32 -9.96 -8.54 -10.45
CA GLU A 32 -8.87 -8.07 -11.30
C GLU A 32 -7.87 -7.28 -10.47
N VAL A 33 -8.36 -6.35 -9.64
CA VAL A 33 -7.50 -5.58 -8.72
C VAL A 33 -6.77 -6.50 -7.75
N LYS A 34 -7.47 -7.45 -7.13
CA LYS A 34 -6.85 -8.41 -6.21
C LYS A 34 -5.82 -9.30 -6.90
N LYS A 35 -6.01 -9.67 -8.16
CA LYS A 35 -5.03 -10.44 -8.93
C LYS A 35 -3.71 -9.66 -9.04
N GLY A 36 -3.75 -8.37 -9.38
CA GLY A 36 -2.57 -7.49 -9.44
C GLY A 36 -1.91 -7.28 -8.08
N VAL A 37 -2.70 -6.99 -7.04
CA VAL A 37 -2.22 -6.87 -5.65
C VAL A 37 -1.45 -8.12 -5.21
N TRP A 38 -1.99 -9.31 -5.52
CA TRP A 38 -1.32 -10.57 -5.20
C TRP A 38 -0.10 -10.85 -6.08
N ARG A 39 -0.05 -10.36 -7.33
CA ARG A 39 1.14 -10.48 -8.17
C ARG A 39 2.29 -9.69 -7.55
N ILE A 40 2.06 -8.45 -7.11
CA ILE A 40 3.07 -7.63 -6.42
C ILE A 40 3.54 -8.29 -5.12
N PHE A 41 2.63 -8.84 -4.33
CA PHE A 41 3.01 -9.59 -3.14
C PHE A 41 4.01 -10.71 -3.48
N ARG A 42 3.70 -11.53 -4.49
CA ARG A 42 4.57 -12.63 -4.93
C ARG A 42 5.92 -12.13 -5.45
N LEU A 43 5.94 -11.03 -6.19
CA LEU A 43 7.18 -10.39 -6.67
C LEU A 43 8.08 -9.86 -5.54
N ASN A 44 7.57 -9.76 -4.30
CA ASN A 44 8.36 -9.36 -3.14
C ASN A 44 8.73 -10.53 -2.21
N LEU A 45 8.33 -11.77 -2.52
CA LEU A 45 8.59 -12.92 -1.66
C LEU A 45 10.04 -13.43 -1.71
N ASP A 46 10.71 -13.24 -2.83
CA ASP A 46 12.10 -13.63 -3.08
C ASP A 46 13.10 -12.55 -2.65
N ARG A 47 12.64 -11.32 -2.36
CA ARG A 47 13.48 -10.24 -1.88
C ARG A 47 14.27 -10.64 -0.61
N PRO A 48 15.62 -10.66 -0.66
CA PRO A 48 16.45 -11.07 0.47
C PRO A 48 16.53 -10.00 1.56
N ASP A 49 16.22 -8.76 1.21
CA ASP A 49 16.24 -7.62 2.12
C ASP A 49 14.94 -7.47 2.93
N LEU A 50 13.93 -8.32 2.68
CA LEU A 50 12.69 -8.43 3.46
C LEU A 50 12.73 -9.65 4.37
N SER A 51 12.47 -9.43 5.65
CA SER A 51 12.37 -10.49 6.65
C SER A 51 11.03 -11.23 6.55
N ALA A 52 10.89 -12.37 7.23
CA ALA A 52 9.62 -13.08 7.34
C ALA A 52 8.49 -12.20 7.92
N SER A 53 8.80 -11.36 8.93
CA SER A 53 7.83 -10.42 9.49
C SER A 53 7.38 -9.36 8.47
N ASP A 54 8.31 -8.85 7.65
CA ASP A 54 8.00 -7.87 6.61
C ASP A 54 7.05 -8.47 5.57
N LYS A 55 7.33 -9.71 5.15
CA LYS A 55 6.50 -10.46 4.20
C LYS A 55 5.10 -10.74 4.76
N ILE A 56 4.99 -11.14 6.03
CA ILE A 56 3.68 -11.35 6.68
C ILE A 56 2.89 -10.04 6.80
N VAL A 57 3.54 -8.93 7.15
CA VAL A 57 2.87 -7.62 7.23
C VAL A 57 2.41 -7.16 5.85
N LEU A 58 3.22 -7.36 4.80
CA LEU A 58 2.82 -7.10 3.42
C LEU A 58 1.63 -7.96 3.01
N TYR A 59 1.63 -9.25 3.35
CA TYR A 59 0.49 -10.14 3.13
C TYR A 59 -0.79 -9.58 3.75
N CYS A 60 -0.73 -9.13 5.01
CA CYS A 60 -1.89 -8.52 5.68
C CYS A 60 -2.38 -7.26 4.95
N LEU A 61 -1.48 -6.39 4.48
CA LEU A 61 -1.85 -5.19 3.72
C LEU A 61 -2.51 -5.55 2.38
N CYS A 62 -1.95 -6.49 1.63
CA CYS A 62 -2.50 -7.01 0.38
C CYS A 62 -3.86 -7.67 0.58
N GLU A 63 -4.03 -8.41 1.68
CA GLU A 63 -5.29 -9.08 1.97
C GLU A 63 -6.39 -8.06 2.27
N ARG A 64 -6.06 -7.03 3.04
CA ARG A 64 -6.99 -5.99 3.50
C ARG A 64 -7.11 -4.80 2.53
N PHE A 65 -6.58 -4.94 1.33
CA PHE A 65 -6.62 -3.92 0.30
C PHE A 65 -8.06 -3.62 -0.14
N ARG A 66 -8.42 -2.33 -0.18
CA ARG A 66 -9.75 -1.84 -0.52
C ARG A 66 -9.73 -1.22 -1.91
N VAL A 67 -10.59 -1.69 -2.79
CA VAL A 67 -10.70 -1.20 -4.18
C VAL A 67 -11.30 0.20 -4.26
N GLN A 68 -12.15 0.58 -3.29
CA GLN A 68 -12.82 1.88 -3.27
C GLN A 68 -11.84 3.04 -3.12
N SER A 69 -10.77 2.83 -2.35
CA SER A 69 -9.72 3.82 -2.10
C SER A 69 -8.37 3.41 -2.69
N MET A 70 -8.31 2.31 -3.43
CA MET A 70 -7.09 1.68 -3.97
C MET A 70 -5.95 1.64 -2.94
N SER A 71 -6.25 1.20 -1.71
CA SER A 71 -5.32 1.25 -0.58
C SER A 71 -5.75 0.35 0.59
N SER A 72 -4.86 0.15 1.55
CA SER A 72 -5.20 -0.44 2.86
C SER A 72 -5.20 0.62 3.96
N THR A 73 -6.16 0.59 4.89
CA THR A 73 -6.34 1.62 5.93
C THR A 73 -6.22 1.08 7.35
N ASP A 74 -5.87 -0.20 7.50
CA ASP A 74 -5.96 -0.86 8.80
C ASP A 74 -4.95 -0.30 9.80
N ALA A 75 -5.36 -0.20 11.07
CA ALA A 75 -4.49 0.25 12.14
C ALA A 75 -3.42 -0.81 12.46
N LEU A 76 -2.26 -0.39 12.96
CA LEU A 76 -1.19 -1.32 13.37
C LEU A 76 -1.66 -2.38 14.38
N ASN A 77 -2.59 -2.03 15.27
CA ASN A 77 -3.16 -2.98 16.23
C ASN A 77 -3.93 -4.09 15.53
N TYR A 78 -4.64 -3.77 14.44
CA TYR A 78 -5.37 -4.76 13.67
C TYR A 78 -4.40 -5.66 12.90
N LEU A 79 -3.39 -5.08 12.24
CA LEU A 79 -2.34 -5.84 11.56
C LEU A 79 -1.58 -6.77 12.51
N ALA A 80 -1.30 -6.32 13.74
CA ALA A 80 -0.71 -7.16 14.80
C ALA A 80 -1.60 -8.35 15.16
N LYS A 81 -2.90 -8.13 15.35
CA LYS A 81 -3.86 -9.23 15.62
C LYS A 81 -3.94 -10.21 14.45
N MET A 82 -4.00 -9.71 13.22
CA MET A 82 -4.12 -10.52 12.01
C MET A 82 -2.86 -11.36 11.73
N SER A 83 -1.68 -10.79 11.97
CA SER A 83 -0.40 -11.46 11.71
C SER A 83 0.08 -12.36 12.84
N GLY A 84 -0.47 -12.21 14.05
CA GLY A 84 0.09 -12.82 15.27
C GLY A 84 1.43 -12.20 15.70
N ILE A 85 1.87 -11.12 15.06
CA ILE A 85 3.13 -10.43 15.34
C ILE A 85 2.91 -9.28 16.33
N GLY A 86 3.85 -9.08 17.26
CA GLY A 86 3.80 -7.97 18.19
C GLY A 86 3.75 -6.59 17.49
N ARG A 87 2.89 -5.69 17.98
CA ARG A 87 2.64 -4.35 17.40
C ARG A 87 3.92 -3.55 17.08
N LYS A 88 4.93 -3.59 17.97
CA LYS A 88 6.21 -2.89 17.77
C LYS A 88 6.94 -3.42 16.53
N THR A 89 6.93 -4.74 16.33
CA THR A 89 7.52 -5.37 15.15
C THR A 89 6.73 -5.04 13.89
N VAL A 90 5.39 -5.06 13.95
CA VAL A 90 4.56 -4.61 12.82
C VAL A 90 4.90 -3.16 12.41
N GLY A 91 5.03 -2.25 13.38
CA GLY A 91 5.43 -0.86 13.10
C GLY A 91 6.79 -0.76 12.39
N ARG A 92 7.78 -1.54 12.83
CA ARG A 92 9.09 -1.62 12.17
C ARG A 92 9.00 -2.21 10.76
N SER A 93 8.20 -3.24 10.57
CA SER A 93 7.98 -3.83 9.24
C SER A 93 7.29 -2.87 8.28
N VAL A 94 6.26 -2.14 8.74
CA VAL A 94 5.63 -1.07 7.94
C VAL A 94 6.64 0.01 7.56
N GLN A 95 7.47 0.46 8.50
CA GLN A 95 8.53 1.42 8.22
C GLN A 95 9.50 0.90 7.16
N LYS A 96 9.99 -0.34 7.33
CA LYS A 96 10.94 -0.96 6.41
C LYS A 96 10.36 -1.20 5.01
N LEU A 97 9.07 -1.54 4.91
CA LEU A 97 8.36 -1.64 3.63
C LEU A 97 8.25 -0.27 2.96
N ALA A 98 8.04 0.81 3.72
CA ALA A 98 8.00 2.17 3.19
C ALA A 98 9.38 2.65 2.74
N ASP A 99 10.43 2.41 3.53
CA ASP A 99 11.83 2.76 3.20
C ASP A 99 12.32 2.03 1.94
N LYS A 100 11.76 0.86 1.65
CA LYS A 100 12.10 0.01 0.49
C LYS A 100 11.21 0.24 -0.72
N GLU A 101 10.39 1.28 -0.69
CA GLU A 101 9.42 1.63 -1.75
C GLU A 101 8.52 0.44 -2.14
N VAL A 102 8.19 -0.43 -1.19
CA VAL A 102 7.19 -1.50 -1.41
C VAL A 102 5.79 -0.96 -1.18
N ILE A 103 5.66 -0.04 -0.22
CA ILE A 103 4.42 0.68 0.07
C ILE A 103 4.70 2.18 0.23
N TRP A 104 3.68 3.00 -0.01
CA TRP A 104 3.66 4.38 0.46
C TRP A 104 2.73 4.54 1.64
N ILE A 105 3.08 5.46 2.55
CA ILE A 105 2.21 5.89 3.64
C ILE A 105 1.72 7.29 3.29
N VAL A 106 0.41 7.46 3.15
CA VAL A 106 -0.19 8.73 2.73
C VAL A 106 -1.31 9.17 3.65
N GLU A 107 -1.57 10.48 3.69
CA GLU A 107 -2.72 11.08 4.40
C GLU A 107 -3.87 11.36 3.41
N GLU A 108 -5.09 10.96 3.76
CA GLU A 108 -6.32 11.34 3.05
C GLU A 108 -6.51 12.86 3.13
N GLY A 109 -6.83 13.50 1.99
CA GLY A 109 -7.06 14.94 1.95
C GLY A 109 -6.88 15.53 0.55
N ALA A 110 -7.04 16.85 0.45
CA ALA A 110 -6.85 17.59 -0.80
C ALA A 110 -5.36 17.85 -1.10
N GLU A 111 -4.53 17.93 -0.07
CA GLU A 111 -3.09 18.12 -0.22
C GLU A 111 -2.37 16.78 -0.34
N ARG A 112 -1.42 16.70 -1.29
CA ARG A 112 -0.56 15.53 -1.46
C ARG A 112 0.43 15.43 -0.31
N ARG A 113 0.18 14.49 0.61
CA ARG A 113 1.05 14.25 1.77
C ARG A 113 1.43 12.79 1.86
N ARG A 114 2.69 12.51 1.48
CA ARG A 114 3.35 11.23 1.67
C ARG A 114 4.27 11.32 2.88
N HIS A 115 4.17 10.34 3.78
CA HIS A 115 5.00 10.23 4.96
C HIS A 115 6.08 9.18 4.72
N ARG A 116 7.31 9.45 5.20
CA ARG A 116 8.38 8.45 5.24
C ARG A 116 8.10 7.35 6.25
N GLY A 117 7.24 7.61 7.23
CA GLY A 117 6.96 6.70 8.34
C GLY A 117 5.67 7.04 9.05
N LEU A 118 5.30 6.24 10.05
CA LEU A 118 4.18 6.56 10.92
C LEU A 118 4.64 7.58 11.97
N GLU A 119 4.18 8.83 11.82
CA GLU A 119 4.50 9.91 12.76
C GLU A 119 3.92 9.61 14.15
N ALA A 120 4.77 9.74 15.17
CA ALA A 120 4.33 9.63 16.56
C ALA A 120 3.44 10.84 16.91
N ARG A 121 2.33 10.59 17.61
CA ARG A 121 1.43 11.59 18.22
C ARG A 121 0.59 12.45 17.26
N ARG A 122 0.68 12.25 15.95
CA ARG A 122 -0.24 12.87 14.99
C ARG A 122 -1.27 11.85 14.53
N PHE A 123 -2.54 12.08 14.85
CA PHE A 123 -3.63 11.30 14.27
C PHE A 123 -3.93 11.85 12.88
N PHE A 124 -3.73 11.02 11.87
CA PHE A 124 -4.16 11.29 10.51
C PHE A 124 -4.82 10.04 9.91
N LYS A 125 -5.72 10.26 8.96
CA LYS A 125 -6.33 9.17 8.18
C LYS A 125 -5.29 8.62 7.21
N LYS A 126 -4.52 7.65 7.68
CA LYS A 126 -3.46 7.01 6.89
C LYS A 126 -4.01 5.99 5.90
N HIS A 127 -3.36 5.93 4.75
CA HIS A 127 -3.53 4.88 3.76
C HIS A 127 -2.17 4.30 3.40
N PHE A 128 -2.14 3.00 3.19
CA PHE A 128 -1.00 2.26 2.66
C PHE A 128 -1.28 1.96 1.18
N LEU A 129 -0.48 2.55 0.30
CA LEU A 129 -0.55 2.32 -1.14
C LEU A 129 0.48 1.25 -1.51
N ILE A 130 0.15 0.38 -2.45
CA ILE A 130 1.09 -0.63 -2.96
C ILE A 130 1.80 -0.02 -4.16
N VAL A 131 3.13 0.08 -4.08
CA VAL A 131 3.94 0.69 -5.14
C VAL A 131 3.93 -0.20 -6.38
N GLY A 132 3.79 0.43 -7.55
CA GLY A 132 3.76 -0.23 -8.86
C GLY A 132 2.42 -0.87 -9.22
N LEU A 133 1.38 -0.74 -8.38
CA LEU A 133 0.09 -1.36 -8.63
C LEU A 133 -0.60 -0.85 -9.90
N SER A 134 -0.47 0.43 -10.20
CA SER A 134 -1.05 1.00 -11.42
C SER A 134 -0.47 0.34 -12.68
N TYR A 135 0.87 0.26 -12.75
CA TYR A 135 1.60 -0.38 -13.84
C TYR A 135 1.23 -1.87 -13.97
N GLU A 136 1.22 -2.57 -12.85
CA GLU A 136 0.89 -3.99 -12.78
C GLU A 136 -0.53 -4.30 -13.30
N LEU A 137 -1.48 -3.41 -13.04
CA LEU A 137 -2.86 -3.55 -13.52
C LEU A 137 -3.04 -3.10 -14.97
N SER A 138 -2.16 -2.24 -15.51
CA SER A 138 -2.24 -1.81 -16.91
C SER A 138 -1.61 -2.78 -17.90
N GLU A 139 -0.58 -3.52 -17.47
CA GLU A 139 0.15 -4.52 -18.30
C GLU A 139 -0.41 -5.95 -18.14
N GLY A 140 -1.45 -6.13 -17.31
CA GLY A 140 -1.90 -7.41 -16.79
C GLY A 140 -2.86 -8.22 -17.65
#